data_AF-Q0PS44-F1
#
_entry.id   AF-Q0PS44-F1
#
_cell.length_a   1.000
_cell.length_b   1.000
_cell.length_c   1.000
_cell.angle_alpha   90.00
_cell.angle_beta   90.00
_cell.angle_gamma   90.00
#
_symmetry.space_group_name_H-M   'P 1'
#
loop_
_entity.id
_entity.type
_entity.pdbx_description
1 polymer ?
#
loop_
_entity_poly.entity_id
_entity_poly.type
_entity_poly.pdbx_seq_one_letter_code
_entity_poly.pdbx_strand_id
1 'polypeptide(L)'
;LQGEFQRKLYKELVKNYNPLERPVANDSQPLTVYFSLSLLQIMDVDEKNQVLTTNIWLQMSWTDHYLQWNMSEYPGVKTVRFPDGLIWKPDILLYNSADERFDATFHTNVLVNSSGHCQYLPPGIFKSSCYIDVRWFPFDVQQCKLKFGSW
;
A
#
# COMPACT_ATOMS: atom_id res chain seq x y z
N LEU A 1 14.25 18.70 24.92
CA LEU A 1 14.11 19.10 23.50
C LEU A 1 14.24 17.83 22.65
N GLN A 2 13.19 17.03 22.51
CA GLN A 2 13.21 15.84 21.65
C GLN A 2 12.68 16.23 20.26
N GLY A 3 13.36 15.80 19.20
CA GLY A 3 12.87 15.92 17.81
C GLY A 3 13.46 17.02 16.93
N GLU A 4 14.49 17.76 17.37
CA GLU A 4 15.14 18.79 16.54
C GLU A 4 15.73 18.18 15.24
N PHE A 5 16.47 17.08 15.37
CA PHE A 5 17.04 16.35 14.23
C PHE A 5 15.97 15.82 13.28
N GLN A 6 14.90 15.24 13.82
CA GLN A 6 13.79 14.76 12.99
C GLN A 6 13.12 15.93 12.25
N ARG A 7 12.84 17.03 12.93
CA ARG A 7 12.25 18.23 12.31
C ARG A 7 13.13 18.80 11.21
N LYS A 8 14.45 18.85 11.41
CA LYS A 8 15.41 19.28 10.40
C LYS A 8 15.41 18.34 9.19
N LEU A 9 15.51 17.03 9.43
CA LEU A 9 15.48 16.01 8.39
C LEU A 9 14.21 16.09 7.53
N TYR A 10 13.03 16.20 8.15
CA TYR A 10 11.77 16.34 7.40
C TYR A 10 11.78 17.54 6.47
N LYS A 11 12.27 18.69 6.94
CA LYS A 11 12.36 19.90 6.11
C LYS A 11 13.30 19.71 4.93
N GLU A 12 14.40 18.99 5.11
CA GLU A 12 15.35 18.73 4.04
C GLU A 12 14.81 17.73 3.01
N LEU A 13 14.25 16.61 3.47
CA LEU A 13 13.71 15.57 2.59
C LEU A 13 12.54 16.08 1.73
N VAL A 14 11.64 16.90 2.30
CA VAL A 14 10.44 17.35 1.60
C VAL A 14 10.69 18.57 0.70
N LYS A 15 11.78 19.33 0.91
CA LYS A 15 11.99 20.64 0.25
C LYS A 15 11.88 20.60 -1.28
N ASN A 16 12.40 19.55 -1.90
CA ASN A 16 12.44 19.38 -3.36
C ASN A 16 11.80 18.06 -3.80
N TYR A 17 10.99 17.44 -2.94
CA TYR A 17 10.38 16.16 -3.26
C TYR A 17 9.06 16.38 -4.00
N ASN A 18 8.91 15.72 -5.15
CA ASN A 18 7.68 15.73 -5.92
C ASN A 18 6.99 14.35 -5.84
N PRO A 19 5.84 14.22 -5.14
CA PRO A 19 5.11 12.95 -5.02
C PRO A 19 4.61 12.35 -6.33
N LEU A 20 4.57 13.13 -7.41
CA LEU A 20 4.15 12.67 -8.73
C LEU A 20 5.30 12.05 -9.53
N GLU A 21 6.55 12.26 -9.11
CA GLU A 21 7.73 11.73 -9.79
C GLU A 21 8.04 10.33 -9.27
N ARG A 22 8.35 9.42 -10.19
CA ARG A 22 8.76 8.07 -9.84
C ARG A 22 10.16 8.12 -9.20
N PRO A 23 10.35 7.62 -7.96
CA PRO A 23 11.56 7.88 -7.18
C PRO A 23 12.73 6.95 -7.56
N VAL A 24 13.21 7.07 -8.80
CA VAL A 24 14.36 6.32 -9.33
C VAL A 24 15.52 7.25 -9.67
N ALA A 25 16.75 6.75 -9.53
CA ALA A 25 17.94 7.52 -9.92
C ALA A 25 18.09 7.66 -11.45
N ASN A 26 17.59 6.68 -12.21
CA ASN A 26 17.66 6.64 -13.67
C ASN A 26 16.30 6.24 -14.23
N ASP A 27 15.75 7.08 -15.11
CA ASP A 27 14.44 6.87 -15.72
C ASP A 27 14.33 5.57 -16.53
N SER A 28 15.46 5.03 -17.00
CA SER A 28 15.48 3.77 -17.74
C SER A 28 15.29 2.53 -16.86
N GLN A 29 15.49 2.63 -15.54
CA GLN A 29 15.37 1.50 -14.62
C GLN A 29 13.95 1.41 -14.06
N PRO A 30 13.36 0.21 -13.89
CA PRO A 30 12.05 0.08 -13.24
C PRO A 30 12.12 0.32 -11.73
N LEU A 31 10.98 0.66 -11.12
CA LEU A 31 10.82 0.66 -9.67
C LEU A 31 10.13 -0.64 -9.25
N THR A 32 10.81 -1.45 -8.45
CA THR A 32 10.24 -2.71 -7.94
C THR A 32 9.39 -2.45 -6.70
N VAL A 33 8.12 -2.84 -6.75
CA VAL A 33 7.19 -2.82 -5.62
C VAL A 33 6.97 -4.26 -5.17
N TYR A 34 7.31 -4.56 -3.91
CA TYR A 34 6.95 -5.82 -3.28
C TYR A 34 5.55 -5.69 -2.72
N PHE A 35 4.69 -6.64 -3.07
CA PHE A 35 3.30 -6.66 -2.68
C PHE A 35 2.95 -7.99 -2.03
N SER A 36 2.33 -7.91 -0.86
CA SER A 36 1.78 -9.03 -0.11
C SER A 36 0.41 -8.66 0.44
N LEU A 37 -0.41 -9.67 0.73
CA LEU A 37 -1.70 -9.48 1.39
C LEU A 37 -1.81 -10.39 2.62
N SER A 38 -2.49 -9.89 3.64
CA SER A 38 -2.89 -10.64 4.82
C SER A 38 -4.41 -10.61 4.92
N LEU A 39 -5.06 -11.73 4.62
CA LEU A 39 -6.49 -11.88 4.79
C LEU A 39 -6.81 -11.97 6.28
N LEU A 40 -7.59 -11.03 6.81
CA LEU A 40 -8.02 -11.05 8.22
C LEU A 40 -9.33 -11.80 8.38
N GLN A 41 -10.31 -11.49 7.52
CA GLN A 41 -11.65 -12.06 7.63
C GLN A 41 -12.35 -12.07 6.26
N ILE A 42 -13.08 -13.15 5.98
CA ILE A 42 -14.16 -13.16 4.99
C ILE A 42 -15.40 -12.60 5.68
N MET A 43 -15.81 -11.40 5.28
CA MET A 43 -16.90 -10.67 5.93
C MET A 43 -18.25 -11.19 5.45
N ASP A 44 -18.37 -11.41 4.15
CA ASP A 44 -19.62 -11.81 3.51
C ASP A 44 -19.36 -12.47 2.15
N VAL A 45 -20.23 -13.40 1.78
CA VAL A 45 -20.29 -14.02 0.45
C VAL A 45 -21.72 -13.88 -0.03
N ASP A 46 -21.96 -12.94 -0.93
CA ASP A 46 -23.27 -12.69 -1.51
C ASP A 46 -23.41 -13.54 -2.78
N GLU A 47 -23.98 -14.75 -2.64
CA GLU A 47 -24.10 -15.69 -3.76
C GLU A 47 -25.03 -15.17 -4.85
N LYS A 48 -26.05 -14.39 -4.47
CA LYS A 48 -27.03 -13.82 -5.39
C LYS A 48 -26.39 -12.75 -6.28
N ASN A 49 -25.59 -11.87 -5.69
CA ASN A 49 -24.94 -10.76 -6.40
C ASN A 49 -23.52 -11.11 -6.88
N GLN A 50 -23.02 -12.31 -6.58
CA GLN A 50 -21.69 -12.79 -6.98
C GLN A 50 -20.57 -11.90 -6.44
N VAL A 51 -20.67 -11.49 -5.16
CA VAL A 51 -19.71 -10.59 -4.50
C VAL A 51 -19.12 -11.24 -3.26
N LEU A 52 -17.80 -11.24 -3.19
CA LEU A 52 -17.04 -11.59 -1.98
C LEU A 52 -16.56 -10.30 -1.30
N THR A 53 -16.91 -10.13 -0.03
CA THR A 53 -16.43 -9.02 0.81
C THR A 53 -15.39 -9.53 1.81
N THR A 54 -14.20 -8.92 1.80
CA THR A 54 -13.06 -9.33 2.63
C THR A 54 -12.42 -8.16 3.36
N ASN A 55 -11.98 -8.39 4.59
CA ASN A 55 -11.12 -7.47 5.34
C ASN A 55 -9.66 -7.92 5.16
N ILE A 56 -8.85 -7.09 4.52
CA ILE A 56 -7.48 -7.42 4.11
C ILE A 56 -6.54 -6.29 4.56
N TRP A 57 -5.36 -6.67 5.05
CA TRP A 57 -4.22 -5.77 5.16
C TRP A 57 -3.33 -5.94 3.93
N LEU A 58 -3.15 -4.87 3.18
CA LEU A 58 -2.14 -4.83 2.13
C LEU A 58 -0.78 -4.52 2.75
N GLN A 59 0.27 -5.13 2.24
CA GLN A 59 1.64 -4.83 2.61
C GLN A 59 2.41 -4.55 1.34
N MET A 60 2.84 -3.30 1.21
CA MET A 60 3.64 -2.81 0.10
C MET A 60 4.98 -2.32 0.60
N SER A 61 6.04 -2.60 -0.16
CA SER A 61 7.33 -1.98 0.07
C SER A 61 8.07 -1.68 -1.22
N TRP A 62 8.81 -0.58 -1.21
CA TRP A 62 9.65 -0.13 -2.31
C TRP A 62 10.84 0.63 -1.75
N THR A 63 11.78 1.04 -2.60
CA THR A 63 12.90 1.87 -2.21
C THR A 63 12.82 3.19 -2.96
N ASP A 64 12.75 4.28 -2.23
CA ASP A 64 12.76 5.64 -2.75
C ASP A 64 14.21 6.17 -2.75
N HIS A 65 14.68 6.60 -3.92
CA HIS A 65 16.05 7.12 -4.06
C HIS A 65 16.26 8.47 -3.36
N TYR A 66 15.22 9.31 -3.31
CA TYR A 66 15.31 10.68 -2.80
C TYR A 66 15.12 10.76 -1.28
N LEU A 67 14.52 9.74 -0.66
CA LEU A 67 14.28 9.69 0.79
C LEU A 67 15.39 8.97 1.57
N GLN A 68 16.65 9.27 1.25
CA GLN A 68 17.83 8.68 1.90
C GLN A 68 18.57 9.72 2.74
N TRP A 69 19.08 9.31 3.91
CA TRP A 69 19.89 10.19 4.75
C TRP A 69 20.95 9.44 5.54
N ASN A 70 22.02 10.15 5.89
CA ASN A 70 23.07 9.59 6.74
C ASN A 70 22.64 9.65 8.22
N MET A 71 22.58 8.49 8.87
CA MET A 71 22.23 8.40 10.31
C MET A 71 23.22 9.14 11.21
N SER A 72 24.47 9.32 10.77
CA SER A 72 25.50 10.05 11.53
C SER A 72 25.22 11.55 11.65
N GLU A 73 24.51 12.13 10.67
CA GLU A 73 24.13 13.56 10.67
C GLU A 73 22.86 13.83 11.48
N TYR A 74 22.07 12.76 11.70
CA TYR A 74 20.79 12.79 12.41
C TYR A 74 20.76 11.75 13.54
N PRO A 75 21.54 11.95 14.63
CA PRO A 75 21.65 10.97 15.69
C PRO A 75 20.27 10.61 16.28
N GLY A 76 19.96 9.30 16.29
CA GLY A 76 18.71 8.77 16.84
C GLY A 76 17.53 8.71 15.85
N VAL A 77 17.65 9.26 14.64
CA VAL A 77 16.57 9.22 13.63
C VAL A 77 16.82 8.09 12.64
N LYS A 78 16.33 6.89 12.99
CA LYS A 78 16.44 5.68 12.14
C LYS A 78 15.30 5.55 11.14
N THR A 79 14.10 5.94 11.55
CA THR A 79 12.87 5.84 10.76
C THR A 79 12.02 7.08 10.96
N VAL A 80 11.29 7.46 9.91
CA VAL A 80 10.34 8.56 9.89
C VAL A 80 9.02 8.10 9.28
N ARG A 81 7.93 8.85 9.54
CA ARG A 81 6.57 8.49 9.11
C ARG A 81 5.96 9.59 8.24
N PHE A 82 5.73 9.31 6.98
CA PHE A 82 5.08 10.27 6.08
C PHE A 82 3.57 10.00 6.02
N PRO A 83 2.73 11.01 6.29
CA PRO A 83 1.31 10.99 5.90
C PRO A 83 1.12 10.65 4.42
N ASP A 84 -0.03 10.05 4.11
CA ASP A 84 -0.45 9.79 2.75
C ASP A 84 -0.46 11.08 1.91
N GLY A 85 -0.01 10.98 0.66
CA GLY A 85 0.04 12.10 -0.29
C GLY A 85 1.27 13.03 -0.17
N LEU A 86 2.08 12.94 0.89
CA LEU A 86 3.30 13.74 1.01
C LEU A 86 4.50 13.14 0.28
N ILE A 87 4.46 11.84 -0.01
CA ILE A 87 5.50 11.14 -0.75
C ILE A 87 4.86 10.30 -1.86
N TRP A 88 5.66 9.90 -2.85
CA TRP A 88 5.24 8.98 -3.89
C TRP A 88 4.82 7.65 -3.25
N LYS A 89 3.73 7.08 -3.74
CA LYS A 89 3.25 5.75 -3.36
C LYS A 89 2.76 5.02 -4.60
N PRO A 90 2.87 3.68 -4.64
CA PRO A 90 2.32 2.91 -5.75
C PRO A 90 0.78 2.98 -5.76
N ASP A 91 0.21 2.93 -6.95
CA ASP A 91 -1.23 2.99 -7.25
C ASP A 91 -1.84 1.60 -7.46
N ILE A 92 -1.57 0.69 -6.52
CA ILE A 92 -2.07 -0.69 -6.62
C ILE A 92 -3.55 -0.73 -6.24
N LEU A 93 -4.40 -1.16 -7.17
CA LEU A 93 -5.85 -1.25 -7.05
C LEU A 93 -6.36 -2.66 -7.35
N LEU A 94 -7.59 -2.95 -6.92
CA LEU A 94 -8.29 -4.21 -7.22
C LEU A 94 -9.08 -4.06 -8.53
N TYR A 95 -8.67 -4.75 -9.58
CA TYR A 95 -9.31 -4.64 -10.92
C TYR A 95 -10.69 -5.25 -11.00
N ASN A 96 -10.93 -6.36 -10.31
CA ASN A 96 -12.24 -6.99 -10.25
C ASN A 96 -13.06 -6.48 -9.05
N SER A 97 -12.91 -5.20 -8.70
CA SER A 97 -13.71 -4.57 -7.65
C SER A 97 -15.18 -4.55 -8.04
N ALA A 98 -16.04 -4.85 -7.08
CA ALA A 98 -17.50 -4.69 -7.16
C ALA A 98 -17.99 -3.52 -6.27
N ASP A 99 -17.07 -2.71 -5.74
CA ASP A 99 -17.40 -1.50 -4.96
C ASP A 99 -17.49 -0.27 -5.87
N GLU A 100 -18.28 0.74 -5.46
CA GLU A 100 -18.33 2.05 -6.12
C GLU A 100 -17.03 2.83 -5.90
N ARG A 101 -16.32 2.55 -4.80
CA ARG A 101 -15.01 3.13 -4.51
C ARG A 101 -13.89 2.31 -5.16
N PHE A 102 -13.12 2.95 -6.04
CA PHE A 102 -11.94 2.34 -6.66
C PHE A 102 -10.83 2.04 -5.64
N ASP A 103 -10.58 2.96 -4.72
CA ASP A 103 -9.68 2.73 -3.58
C ASP A 103 -10.51 2.38 -2.34
N ALA A 104 -10.38 1.13 -1.91
CA ALA A 104 -11.08 0.56 -0.76
C ALA A 104 -10.22 0.54 0.51
N THR A 105 -9.02 1.12 0.44
CA THR A 105 -8.09 1.17 1.57
C THR A 105 -8.35 2.37 2.49
N PHE A 106 -8.00 2.21 3.76
CA PHE A 106 -7.89 3.32 4.70
C PHE A 106 -6.44 3.77 4.75
N HIS A 107 -6.19 5.01 4.36
CA HIS A 107 -4.84 5.56 4.28
C HIS A 107 -4.15 5.59 5.64
N THR A 108 -2.95 5.01 5.71
CA THR A 108 -2.06 5.04 6.87
C THR A 108 -0.78 5.82 6.55
N ASN A 109 0.08 6.00 7.55
CA ASN A 109 1.39 6.61 7.31
C ASN A 109 2.35 5.60 6.69
N VAL A 110 3.18 6.05 5.74
CA VAL A 110 4.30 5.28 5.20
C VAL A 110 5.48 5.38 6.16
N LEU A 111 6.04 4.24 6.56
CA LEU A 111 7.29 4.20 7.31
C LEU A 111 8.46 4.21 6.34
N VAL A 112 9.40 5.12 6.53
CA VAL A 112 10.61 5.24 5.71
C VAL A 112 11.83 5.10 6.62
N ASN A 113 12.79 4.26 6.24
CA ASN A 113 14.06 4.12 6.93
C ASN A 113 15.16 4.97 6.27
N SER A 114 16.32 5.06 6.93
CA SER A 114 17.44 5.87 6.43
C SER A 114 18.01 5.45 5.08
N SER A 115 17.79 4.20 4.66
CA SER A 115 18.18 3.71 3.33
C SER A 115 17.16 4.03 2.23
N GLY A 116 16.08 4.77 2.53
CA GLY A 116 14.99 5.06 1.60
C GLY A 116 14.01 3.91 1.39
N HIS A 117 14.13 2.81 2.14
CA HIS A 117 13.16 1.73 2.10
C HIS A 117 11.85 2.19 2.75
N CYS A 118 10.79 2.11 1.96
CA CYS A 118 9.45 2.53 2.30
C CYS A 118 8.57 1.31 2.57
N GLN A 119 7.78 1.37 3.64
CA GLN A 119 6.81 0.35 4.02
C GLN A 119 5.44 0.99 4.21
N TYR A 120 4.45 0.48 3.48
CA TYR A 120 3.08 0.95 3.52
C TYR A 120 2.14 -0.23 3.81
N LEU A 121 1.37 -0.11 4.90
CA LEU A 121 0.49 -1.16 5.40
C LEU A 121 -0.94 -0.61 5.60
N PRO A 122 -1.69 -0.33 4.52
CA PRO A 122 -3.06 0.12 4.65
C PRO A 122 -4.02 -1.07 4.86
N PRO A 123 -4.93 -1.00 5.84
CA PRO A 123 -6.08 -1.91 5.91
C PRO A 123 -7.12 -1.52 4.86
N GLY A 124 -7.94 -2.46 4.40
CA GLY A 124 -9.03 -2.18 3.47
C GLY A 124 -10.14 -3.22 3.53
N ILE A 125 -11.35 -2.80 3.15
CA ILE A 125 -12.50 -3.68 2.97
C ILE A 125 -12.73 -3.82 1.47
N PHE A 126 -12.36 -4.96 0.91
CA PHE A 126 -12.42 -5.20 -0.53
C PHE A 126 -13.67 -5.98 -0.90
N LYS A 127 -14.46 -5.43 -1.83
CA LYS A 127 -15.53 -6.16 -2.52
C LYS A 127 -15.04 -6.59 -3.88
N SER A 128 -15.03 -7.88 -4.12
CA SER A 128 -14.58 -8.46 -5.38
C SER A 128 -15.69 -9.21 -6.07
N SER A 129 -15.78 -9.07 -7.39
CA SER A 129 -16.62 -9.91 -8.22
C SER A 129 -16.08 -11.33 -8.22
N CYS A 130 -16.91 -12.31 -7.85
CA CYS A 130 -16.57 -13.71 -7.75
C CYS A 130 -17.69 -14.57 -8.33
N TYR A 131 -17.36 -15.43 -9.30
CA TYR A 131 -18.34 -16.39 -9.83
C TYR A 131 -18.66 -17.46 -8.78
N ILE A 132 -19.94 -17.58 -8.44
CA ILE A 132 -20.45 -18.52 -7.46
C ILE A 132 -21.22 -19.64 -8.15
N ASP A 133 -20.86 -20.88 -7.83
CA ASP A 133 -21.45 -22.09 -8.42
C ASP A 133 -22.24 -22.89 -7.37
N VAL A 134 -23.57 -22.85 -7.47
CA VAL A 134 -24.49 -23.44 -6.48
C VAL A 134 -24.97 -24.86 -6.83
N ARG A 135 -24.30 -25.56 -7.75
CA ARG A 135 -24.72 -26.91 -8.20
C ARG A 135 -24.83 -27.95 -7.08
N TRP A 136 -24.04 -27.82 -6.01
CA TRP A 136 -23.93 -28.83 -4.94
C TRP A 136 -24.31 -28.30 -3.56
N PHE A 137 -25.13 -27.25 -3.50
CA PHE A 137 -25.55 -26.63 -2.26
C PHE A 137 -26.12 -27.66 -1.25
N PRO A 138 -25.76 -27.61 0.05
CA PRO A 138 -24.86 -26.68 0.73
C PRO A 138 -23.39 -27.17 0.84
N PHE A 139 -23.01 -28.22 0.10
CA PHE A 139 -21.69 -28.86 0.15
C PHE A 139 -20.85 -28.50 -1.07
N ASP A 140 -20.74 -27.21 -1.35
CA ASP A 140 -20.02 -26.64 -2.48
C ASP A 140 -18.67 -26.03 -2.07
N VAL A 141 -17.85 -25.73 -3.08
CA VAL A 141 -16.55 -25.08 -2.92
C VAL A 141 -16.51 -23.89 -3.86
N GLN A 142 -16.30 -22.70 -3.30
CA GLN A 142 -16.24 -21.46 -4.07
C GLN A 142 -14.78 -21.01 -4.28
N GLN A 143 -14.48 -20.54 -5.49
CA GLN A 143 -13.15 -20.07 -5.88
C GLN A 143 -13.19 -18.62 -6.33
N CYS A 144 -12.86 -17.71 -5.42
CA CYS A 144 -12.79 -16.29 -5.69
C CYS A 144 -11.36 -15.81 -5.95
N LYS A 145 -11.16 -15.08 -7.04
CA LYS A 145 -9.86 -14.51 -7.41
C LYS A 145 -9.85 -13.03 -7.05
N LEU A 146 -8.74 -12.55 -6.47
CA LEU A 146 -8.48 -11.13 -6.27
C LEU A 146 -7.37 -10.71 -7.25
N LYS A 147 -7.66 -9.75 -8.14
CA LYS A 147 -6.70 -9.29 -9.15
C LYS A 147 -6.23 -7.87 -8.81
N PHE A 148 -5.04 -7.78 -8.22
CA PHE A 148 -4.39 -6.50 -7.92
C PHE A 148 -3.42 -6.09 -9.04
N GLY A 149 -3.33 -4.79 -9.32
CA GLY A 149 -2.41 -4.23 -10.32
C GLY A 149 -2.27 -2.71 -10.19
N SER A 150 -1.23 -2.15 -10.82
CA SER A 150 -0.99 -0.70 -10.93
C SER A 150 -1.78 -0.13 -12.10
N TRP A 151 -2.41 1.03 -11.92
CA TRP A 151 -3.41 1.62 -12.84
C TRP A 151 -2.82 2.21 -14.13
#